data_AF-A0A938BKZ5-F1
#
_entry.id   AF-A0A938BKZ5-F1
#
_cell.length_a   1.000
_cell.length_b   1.000
_cell.length_c   1.000
_cell.angle_alpha   90.00
_cell.angle_beta   90.00
_cell.angle_gamma   90.00
#
_symmetry.space_group_name_H-M   'P 1'
#
loop_
_entity.id
_entity.type
_entity.pdbx_description
1 polymer ?
#
loop_
_entity_poly.entity_id
_entity_poly.type
_entity_poly.pdbx_seq_one_letter_code
_entity_poly.pdbx_strand_id
1 'polypeptide(L)'
;MPRRHTAALAVAALGLAASPLLAAEPSVSTPLVLIGGGPDDTALAAEALSLAGGTSARVGIVSAASSRPQESGPAYQQFFGAFGVTARYVPLPTRESAAAPEAVRPLAFSELLFFSGGDQSRLAERIAATPVLGAIQNAWIRGAVVAGTSAGAMPWGSVFIANGSSVGAFSVAFDRDV
;
A
#
# COMPACT_ATOMS: atom_id res chain seq x y z
N MET A 1 -72.15 34.95 36.18
CA MET A 1 -71.03 34.18 36.77
C MET A 1 -70.33 33.41 35.66
N PRO A 2 -69.18 33.87 35.12
CA PRO A 2 -68.54 33.26 33.96
C PRO A 2 -67.57 32.14 34.38
N ARG A 3 -67.70 30.97 33.76
CA ARG A 3 -66.66 29.92 33.82
C ARG A 3 -65.58 30.23 32.79
N ARG A 4 -64.39 30.51 33.31
CA ARG A 4 -63.14 30.64 32.54
C ARG A 4 -62.75 29.26 32.02
N HIS A 5 -62.62 29.08 30.72
CA HIS A 5 -61.84 27.99 30.14
C HIS A 5 -60.72 28.61 29.31
N THR A 6 -59.55 28.66 29.93
CA THR A 6 -58.24 28.87 29.32
C THR A 6 -57.93 27.66 28.43
N ALA A 7 -57.82 27.86 27.12
CA ALA A 7 -57.17 26.89 26.23
C ALA A 7 -55.80 27.46 25.84
N ALA A 8 -54.76 26.69 26.18
CA ALA A 8 -53.37 27.04 26.06
C ALA A 8 -52.92 27.12 24.59
N LEU A 9 -52.08 28.12 24.31
CA LEU A 9 -51.30 28.23 23.08
C LEU A 9 -50.33 27.03 22.99
N ALA A 10 -50.49 26.19 21.97
CA ALA A 10 -49.47 25.20 21.61
C ALA A 10 -48.37 25.89 20.79
N VAL A 11 -47.21 26.11 21.40
CA VAL A 11 -45.99 26.53 20.68
C VAL A 11 -45.40 25.30 20.03
N ALA A 12 -45.56 25.17 18.70
CA ALA A 12 -44.85 24.17 17.92
C ALA A 12 -43.38 24.61 17.79
N ALA A 13 -42.50 23.99 18.58
CA ALA A 13 -41.06 24.13 18.40
C ALA A 13 -40.66 23.37 17.12
N LEU A 14 -40.32 24.11 16.06
CA LEU A 14 -39.64 23.58 14.88
C LEU A 14 -38.24 23.11 15.31
N GLY A 15 -38.10 21.81 15.59
CA GLY A 15 -36.79 21.18 15.78
C GLY A 15 -36.05 21.16 14.45
N LEU A 16 -35.05 22.03 14.30
CA LEU A 16 -34.09 21.97 13.21
C LEU A 16 -33.18 20.76 13.49
N ALA A 17 -33.55 19.58 12.97
CA ALA A 17 -32.66 18.43 12.97
C ALA A 17 -31.48 18.75 12.03
N ALA A 18 -30.35 19.16 12.60
CA ALA A 18 -29.10 19.20 11.88
C ALA A 18 -28.79 17.77 11.43
N SER A 19 -28.99 17.49 10.14
CA SER A 19 -28.51 16.26 9.54
C SER A 19 -27.00 16.21 9.76
N PRO A 20 -26.42 15.10 10.24
CA PRO A 20 -24.98 15.00 10.19
C PRO A 20 -24.65 15.01 8.70
N LEU A 21 -23.99 16.07 8.25
CA LEU A 21 -23.26 16.03 7.01
C LEU A 21 -22.21 14.94 7.25
N LEU A 22 -22.50 13.73 6.78
CA LEU A 22 -21.52 12.68 6.65
C LEU A 22 -20.48 13.26 5.69
N ALA A 23 -19.46 13.90 6.25
CA ALA A 23 -18.25 14.18 5.51
C ALA A 23 -17.84 12.81 4.97
N ALA A 24 -17.93 12.64 3.67
CA ALA A 24 -17.26 11.53 3.03
C ALA A 24 -15.79 11.67 3.44
N GLU A 25 -15.34 10.78 4.33
CA GLU A 25 -13.92 10.62 4.62
C GLU A 25 -13.21 10.60 3.26
N PRO A 26 -12.17 11.43 3.03
CA PRO A 26 -11.49 11.43 1.75
C PRO A 26 -10.97 10.02 1.50
N SER A 27 -11.65 9.26 0.64
CA SER A 27 -11.22 7.93 0.24
C SER A 27 -10.04 8.10 -0.71
N VAL A 28 -8.86 8.31 -0.14
CA VAL A 28 -7.61 8.29 -0.91
C VAL A 28 -7.44 6.83 -1.34
N SER A 29 -7.95 6.52 -2.54
CA SER A 29 -7.65 5.28 -3.24
C SER A 29 -6.14 5.21 -3.40
N THR A 30 -5.49 4.41 -2.56
CA THR A 30 -4.04 4.26 -2.62
C THR A 30 -3.74 3.30 -3.76
N PRO A 31 -2.94 3.70 -4.78
CA PRO A 31 -2.74 2.85 -5.95
C PRO A 31 -1.91 1.60 -5.62
N LEU A 32 -2.45 0.44 -5.98
CA LEU A 32 -1.69 -0.81 -6.07
C LEU A 32 -1.26 -0.98 -7.53
N VAL A 33 0.05 -0.99 -7.79
CA VAL A 33 0.59 -1.08 -9.15
C VAL A 33 1.17 -2.48 -9.39
N LEU A 34 0.44 -3.30 -10.13
CA LEU A 34 0.83 -4.68 -10.45
C LEU A 34 1.45 -4.73 -11.85
N ILE A 35 2.75 -4.98 -11.93
CA ILE A 35 3.52 -5.02 -13.18
C ILE A 35 3.73 -6.50 -13.57
N GLY A 36 3.34 -6.88 -14.79
CA GLY A 36 3.41 -8.27 -15.26
C GLY A 36 4.84 -8.83 -15.44
N GLY A 37 5.85 -7.96 -15.48
CA GLY A 37 7.20 -8.29 -15.88
C GLY A 37 7.43 -8.06 -17.37
N GLY A 38 8.60 -7.58 -17.75
CA GLY A 38 8.97 -7.36 -19.15
C GLY A 38 9.79 -6.09 -19.39
N PRO A 39 9.95 -5.70 -20.67
CA PRO A 39 10.78 -4.56 -21.05
C PRO A 39 10.25 -3.22 -20.51
N ASP A 40 8.95 -3.13 -20.21
CA ASP A 40 8.29 -1.89 -19.78
C ASP A 40 8.29 -1.69 -18.25
N ASP A 41 8.90 -2.61 -17.48
CA ASP A 41 8.91 -2.59 -16.01
C ASP A 41 9.40 -1.26 -15.43
N THR A 42 10.44 -0.69 -16.02
CA THR A 42 11.03 0.57 -15.55
C THR A 42 10.13 1.77 -15.85
N ALA A 43 9.44 1.79 -17.00
CA ALA A 43 8.46 2.83 -17.30
C ALA A 43 7.29 2.79 -16.32
N LEU A 44 6.78 1.59 -16.02
CA LEU A 44 5.69 1.41 -15.05
C LEU A 44 6.14 1.68 -13.60
N ALA A 45 7.40 1.36 -13.26
CA ALA A 45 7.99 1.74 -11.97
C ALA A 45 8.12 3.27 -11.81
N ALA A 46 8.44 4.00 -12.89
CA ALA A 46 8.45 5.47 -12.88
C ALA A 46 7.05 6.07 -12.70
N GLU A 47 6.03 5.44 -13.30
CA GLU A 47 4.63 5.84 -13.09
C GLU A 47 4.20 5.62 -11.64
N ALA A 48 4.56 4.48 -11.04
CA ALA A 48 4.32 4.21 -9.63
C ALA A 48 4.99 5.27 -8.71
N LEU A 49 6.18 5.74 -9.09
CA LEU A 49 6.85 6.84 -8.39
C LEU A 49 6.06 8.15 -8.52
N SER A 50 5.55 8.48 -9.71
CA SER A 50 4.73 9.68 -9.91
C SER A 50 3.47 9.65 -9.05
N LEU A 51 2.80 8.50 -8.97
CA LEU A 51 1.64 8.28 -8.08
C LEU A 51 1.99 8.42 -6.60
N ALA A 52 3.23 8.09 -6.22
CA ALA A 52 3.72 8.18 -4.84
C ALA A 52 4.17 9.59 -4.42
N GLY A 53 3.97 10.61 -5.26
CA GLY A 53 4.40 11.99 -5.00
C GLY A 53 5.71 12.38 -5.70
N GLY A 54 6.16 11.59 -6.68
CA GLY A 54 7.29 11.92 -7.55
C GLY A 54 8.58 12.16 -6.77
N THR A 55 9.23 13.29 -7.00
CA THR A 55 10.53 13.63 -6.39
C THR A 55 10.49 13.82 -4.87
N SER A 56 9.31 13.96 -4.27
CA SER A 56 9.14 14.07 -2.81
C SER A 56 8.99 12.72 -2.12
N ALA A 57 8.84 11.63 -2.87
CA ALA A 57 8.65 10.30 -2.31
C ALA A 57 9.94 9.73 -1.72
N ARG A 58 9.82 8.99 -0.61
CA ARG A 58 10.83 8.02 -0.16
C ARG A 58 10.45 6.65 -0.70
N VAL A 59 11.43 5.97 -1.30
CA VAL A 59 11.22 4.67 -1.95
C VAL A 59 11.88 3.57 -1.15
N GLY A 60 11.10 2.60 -0.69
CA GLY A 60 11.55 1.36 -0.08
C GLY A 60 11.57 0.25 -1.13
N ILE A 61 12.72 -0.40 -1.33
CA ILE A 61 12.91 -1.42 -2.36
C ILE A 61 13.17 -2.75 -1.71
N VAL A 62 12.40 -3.77 -2.07
CA VAL A 62 12.52 -5.13 -1.55
C VAL A 62 12.76 -6.09 -2.71
N SER A 63 13.84 -6.87 -2.63
CA SER A 63 14.18 -7.88 -3.65
C SER A 63 14.13 -9.31 -3.11
N ALA A 64 13.29 -9.55 -2.12
CA ALA A 64 13.24 -10.84 -1.41
C ALA A 64 12.73 -12.00 -2.30
N ALA A 65 12.02 -11.68 -3.40
CA ALA A 65 11.64 -12.66 -4.42
C ALA A 65 12.83 -13.12 -5.28
N SER A 66 13.82 -12.24 -5.48
CA SER A 66 14.88 -12.43 -6.46
C SER A 66 15.84 -13.57 -6.08
N SER A 67 16.32 -14.30 -7.08
CA SER A 67 17.46 -15.22 -6.95
C SER A 67 18.80 -14.48 -6.91
N ARG A 68 18.82 -13.21 -7.33
CA ARG A 68 20.01 -12.34 -7.37
C ARG A 68 19.68 -11.00 -6.68
N PRO A 69 19.36 -11.01 -5.36
CA PRO A 69 18.92 -9.81 -4.65
C PRO A 69 20.01 -8.71 -4.62
N GLN A 70 21.29 -9.12 -4.56
CA GLN A 70 22.43 -8.19 -4.59
C GLN A 70 22.65 -7.50 -5.94
N GLU A 71 21.95 -7.93 -7.00
CA GLU A 71 21.97 -7.28 -8.30
C GLU A 71 20.68 -6.47 -8.49
N SER A 72 19.53 -7.13 -8.34
CA SER A 72 18.21 -6.51 -8.60
C SER A 72 17.87 -5.37 -7.63
N GLY A 73 18.17 -5.50 -6.34
CA GLY A 73 17.92 -4.45 -5.36
C GLY A 73 18.70 -3.16 -5.65
N PRO A 74 20.04 -3.23 -5.78
CA PRO A 74 20.86 -2.08 -6.16
C PRO A 74 20.50 -1.49 -7.53
N ALA A 75 20.11 -2.31 -8.52
CA ALA A 75 19.66 -1.82 -9.81
C ALA A 75 18.41 -0.95 -9.69
N TYR A 76 17.40 -1.39 -8.93
CA TYR A 76 16.21 -0.56 -8.67
C TYR A 76 16.53 0.66 -7.79
N GLN A 77 17.47 0.54 -6.85
CA GLN A 77 17.91 1.68 -6.04
C GLN A 77 18.56 2.76 -6.88
N GLN A 78 19.43 2.37 -7.82
CA GLN A 78 20.04 3.29 -8.79
C GLN A 78 18.98 3.88 -9.72
N PHE A 79 18.07 3.06 -10.24
CA PHE A 79 16.99 3.49 -11.12
C PHE A 79 16.12 4.57 -10.46
N PHE A 80 15.58 4.32 -9.26
CA PHE A 80 14.78 5.32 -8.56
C PHE A 80 15.64 6.52 -8.14
N GLY A 81 16.87 6.30 -7.67
CA GLY A 81 17.79 7.38 -7.30
C GLY A 81 18.09 8.35 -8.44
N ALA A 82 18.03 7.92 -9.70
CA ALA A 82 18.21 8.79 -10.87
C ALA A 82 17.11 9.87 -11.01
N PHE A 83 15.97 9.70 -10.34
CA PHE A 83 14.90 10.71 -10.24
C PHE A 83 15.11 11.71 -9.09
N GLY A 84 16.21 11.61 -8.34
CA GLY A 84 16.54 12.52 -7.24
C GLY A 84 15.83 12.22 -5.92
N VAL A 85 15.21 11.04 -5.79
CA VAL A 85 14.49 10.63 -4.58
C VAL A 85 15.38 9.88 -3.58
N THR A 86 14.93 9.80 -2.32
CA THR A 86 15.57 8.92 -1.34
C THR A 86 15.11 7.48 -1.58
N ALA A 87 15.94 6.70 -2.27
CA ALA A 87 15.70 5.27 -2.51
C ALA A 87 16.54 4.41 -1.55
N ARG A 88 15.88 3.49 -0.84
CA ARG A 88 16.51 2.60 0.15
C ARG A 88 16.21 1.14 -0.18
N TYR A 89 17.27 0.40 -0.50
CA TYR A 89 17.22 -1.05 -0.64
C TYR A 89 17.17 -1.76 0.72
N VAL A 90 16.23 -2.69 0.85
CA VAL A 90 16.01 -3.57 2.01
C VAL A 90 16.05 -5.04 1.53
N PRO A 91 17.18 -5.75 1.70
CA PRO A 91 17.44 -7.05 1.06
C PRO A 91 16.51 -8.20 1.45
N LEU A 92 16.14 -8.28 2.73
CA LEU A 92 15.36 -9.38 3.33
C LEU A 92 15.77 -10.79 2.86
N PRO A 93 17.03 -11.24 3.03
CA PRO A 93 17.45 -12.58 2.61
C PRO A 93 16.81 -13.70 3.43
N THR A 94 16.41 -13.42 4.67
CA THR A 94 15.84 -14.39 5.62
C THR A 94 14.70 -13.80 6.43
N ARG A 95 13.94 -14.64 7.15
CA ARG A 95 12.86 -14.19 8.05
C ARG A 95 13.40 -13.36 9.21
N GLU A 96 14.58 -13.70 9.73
CA GLU A 96 15.24 -12.98 10.83
C GLU A 96 15.56 -11.55 10.40
N SER A 97 16.06 -11.37 9.17
CA SER A 97 16.31 -10.03 8.63
C SER A 97 15.03 -9.20 8.46
N ALA A 98 13.87 -9.85 8.27
CA ALA A 98 12.56 -9.20 8.21
C ALA A 98 11.96 -8.89 9.60
N ALA A 99 12.58 -9.36 10.68
CA ALA A 99 12.25 -8.96 12.05
C ALA A 99 13.11 -7.81 12.57
N ALA A 100 14.18 -7.46 11.86
CA ALA A 100 15.17 -6.52 12.34
C ALA A 100 14.71 -5.05 12.18
N PRO A 101 14.86 -4.18 13.21
CA PRO A 101 14.36 -2.80 13.16
C PRO A 101 14.88 -1.97 11.98
N GLU A 102 16.11 -2.25 11.52
CA GLU A 102 16.75 -1.61 10.36
C GLU A 102 16.06 -1.92 9.04
N ALA A 103 15.35 -3.04 8.95
CA ALA A 103 14.52 -3.39 7.80
C ALA A 103 13.11 -2.80 7.91
N VAL A 104 12.55 -2.77 9.12
CA VAL A 104 11.19 -2.28 9.39
C VAL A 104 11.08 -0.77 9.11
N ARG A 105 11.99 0.04 9.65
CA ARG A 105 11.86 1.51 9.61
C ARG A 105 11.81 2.07 8.18
N PRO A 106 12.71 1.73 7.25
CA PRO A 106 12.66 2.29 5.90
C PRO A 106 11.34 1.99 5.19
N LEU A 107 10.83 0.76 5.31
CA LEU A 107 9.59 0.34 4.68
C LEU A 107 8.38 1.01 5.36
N ALA A 108 8.40 1.11 6.69
CA ALA A 108 7.35 1.74 7.45
C ALA A 108 7.14 3.22 7.11
N PHE A 109 8.13 3.94 6.58
CA PHE A 109 8.04 5.38 6.28
C PHE A 109 8.16 5.72 4.79
N SER A 110 8.09 4.72 3.90
CA SER A 110 8.14 4.97 2.46
C SER A 110 6.78 5.44 1.91
N GLU A 111 6.82 6.32 0.91
CA GLU A 111 5.67 6.70 0.09
C GLU A 111 5.51 5.78 -1.13
N LEU A 112 6.59 5.13 -1.56
CA LEU A 112 6.57 4.04 -2.54
C LEU A 112 7.27 2.79 -1.96
N LEU A 113 6.57 1.66 -1.98
CA LEU A 113 7.15 0.35 -1.71
C LEU A 113 7.22 -0.43 -3.02
N PHE A 114 8.43 -0.75 -3.46
CA PHE A 114 8.67 -1.47 -4.71
C PHE A 114 9.24 -2.87 -4.47
N PHE A 115 8.58 -3.89 -5.03
CA PHE A 115 8.98 -5.29 -4.93
C PHE A 115 9.48 -5.81 -6.28
N SER A 116 10.76 -6.21 -6.33
CA SER A 116 11.31 -6.78 -7.57
C SER A 116 10.82 -8.21 -7.81
N GLY A 117 11.01 -8.70 -9.04
CA GLY A 117 10.59 -10.04 -9.46
C GLY A 117 11.48 -11.18 -8.95
N GLY A 118 11.11 -12.41 -9.34
CA GLY A 118 11.75 -13.65 -8.90
C GLY A 118 10.72 -14.74 -8.56
N ASP A 119 10.67 -15.14 -7.30
CA ASP A 119 9.84 -16.20 -6.76
C ASP A 119 8.90 -15.67 -5.67
N GLN A 120 7.59 -15.72 -5.93
CA GLN A 120 6.57 -15.18 -5.03
C GLN A 120 6.46 -15.97 -3.71
N SER A 121 6.71 -17.28 -3.74
CA SER A 121 6.66 -18.14 -2.56
C SER A 121 7.79 -17.79 -1.61
N ARG A 122 8.97 -17.50 -2.14
CA ARG A 122 10.13 -17.00 -1.38
C ARG A 122 9.88 -15.64 -0.76
N LEU A 123 9.26 -14.74 -1.50
CA LEU A 123 8.85 -13.43 -0.97
C LEU A 123 7.87 -13.58 0.20
N ALA A 124 6.83 -14.41 0.01
CA ALA A 124 5.85 -14.70 1.05
C ALA A 124 6.50 -15.36 2.28
N GLU A 125 7.33 -16.38 2.09
CA GLU A 125 8.04 -17.07 3.16
C GLU A 125 8.86 -16.11 4.02
N ARG A 126 9.55 -15.15 3.40
CA ARG A 126 10.44 -14.20 4.09
C ARG A 126 9.69 -13.11 4.86
N ILE A 127 8.51 -12.70 4.38
CA ILE A 127 7.77 -11.56 4.93
C ILE A 127 6.60 -11.98 5.83
N ALA A 128 5.95 -13.12 5.56
CA ALA A 128 4.76 -13.54 6.29
C ALA A 128 5.00 -13.68 7.79
N ALA A 129 4.08 -13.14 8.60
CA ALA A 129 4.19 -13.13 10.06
C ALA A 129 5.50 -12.52 10.60
N THR A 130 6.05 -11.51 9.91
CA THR A 130 7.20 -10.72 10.38
C THR A 130 6.80 -9.24 10.57
N PRO A 131 7.52 -8.48 11.41
CA PRO A 131 7.33 -7.04 11.56
C PRO A 131 7.35 -6.23 10.25
N VAL A 132 8.10 -6.67 9.24
CA VAL A 132 8.12 -6.03 7.93
C VAL A 132 6.76 -6.09 7.24
N LEU A 133 5.98 -7.17 7.38
CA LEU A 133 4.62 -7.22 6.82
C LEU A 133 3.75 -6.13 7.44
N GLY A 134 3.78 -5.98 8.77
CA GLY A 134 3.08 -4.91 9.48
C GLY A 134 3.55 -3.52 9.05
N ALA A 135 4.85 -3.35 8.79
CA ALA A 135 5.39 -2.09 8.28
C ALA A 135 4.83 -1.71 6.90
N ILE A 136 4.75 -2.69 5.99
CA ILE A 136 4.18 -2.53 4.65
C ILE A 136 2.69 -2.20 4.75
N GLN A 137 1.95 -2.94 5.58
CA GLN A 137 0.53 -2.70 5.81
C GLN A 137 0.26 -1.29 6.37
N ASN A 138 1.04 -0.86 7.36
CA ASN A 138 0.92 0.47 7.93
C ASN A 138 1.28 1.57 6.94
N ALA A 139 2.30 1.37 6.10
CA ALA A 139 2.64 2.32 5.05
C ALA A 139 1.50 2.47 4.04
N TRP A 140 0.93 1.35 3.59
CA TRP A 140 -0.23 1.31 2.72
C TRP A 140 -1.45 2.05 3.31
N ILE A 141 -1.80 1.76 4.57
CA ILE A 141 -2.91 2.41 5.27
C ILE A 141 -2.72 3.94 5.33
N ARG A 142 -1.48 4.41 5.48
CA ARG A 142 -1.15 5.85 5.47
C ARG A 142 -1.12 6.50 4.09
N GLY A 143 -1.30 5.73 3.01
CA GLY A 143 -1.35 6.26 1.65
C GLY A 143 -0.11 6.00 0.82
N ALA A 144 0.79 5.10 1.22
CA ALA A 144 1.92 4.71 0.38
C ALA A 144 1.47 3.87 -0.83
N VAL A 145 2.04 4.13 -2.01
CA VAL A 145 1.89 3.27 -3.19
C VAL A 145 2.65 1.97 -2.94
N VAL A 146 2.01 0.84 -3.24
CA VAL A 146 2.66 -0.47 -3.30
C VAL A 146 2.72 -0.88 -4.76
N ALA A 147 3.93 -1.21 -5.22
CA ALA A 147 4.19 -1.60 -6.59
C ALA A 147 5.09 -2.84 -6.62
N GLY A 148 4.92 -3.70 -7.62
CA GLY A 148 5.84 -4.79 -7.81
C GLY A 148 5.81 -5.34 -9.23
N THR A 149 6.89 -5.98 -9.64
CA THR A 149 7.01 -6.64 -10.95
C THR A 149 7.05 -8.16 -10.82
N SER A 150 6.32 -8.85 -11.69
CA SER A 150 6.26 -10.31 -11.79
C SER A 150 5.92 -10.92 -10.41
N ALA A 151 6.80 -11.76 -9.85
CA ALA A 151 6.66 -12.29 -8.50
C ALA A 151 6.45 -11.23 -7.39
N GLY A 152 6.97 -10.02 -7.57
CA GLY A 152 6.82 -8.92 -6.63
C GLY A 152 5.43 -8.28 -6.63
N ALA A 153 4.68 -8.35 -7.74
CA ALA A 153 3.28 -7.93 -7.82
C ALA A 153 2.36 -8.91 -7.06
N MET A 154 2.77 -10.18 -7.01
CA MET A 154 1.86 -11.27 -6.71
C MET A 154 1.23 -11.27 -5.30
N PRO A 155 1.94 -10.92 -4.21
CA PRO A 155 1.38 -11.02 -2.87
C PRO A 155 0.29 -10.00 -2.52
N TRP A 156 0.07 -8.99 -3.38
CA TRP A 156 -0.65 -7.77 -2.99
C TRP A 156 -2.05 -7.64 -3.58
N GLY A 157 -2.42 -8.45 -4.59
CA GLY A 157 -3.70 -8.37 -5.28
C GLY A 157 -4.56 -9.64 -5.10
N SER A 158 -5.89 -9.48 -5.12
CA SER A 158 -6.86 -10.58 -5.14
C SER A 158 -7.22 -11.08 -6.55
N VAL A 159 -6.74 -10.42 -7.62
CA VAL A 159 -7.00 -10.80 -9.03
C VAL A 159 -5.77 -10.55 -9.90
N PHE A 160 -5.38 -11.54 -10.70
CA PHE A 160 -4.26 -11.48 -11.66
C PHE A 160 -4.72 -11.53 -13.11
N ILE A 161 -4.27 -10.59 -13.95
CA ILE A 161 -4.07 -10.79 -15.39
C ILE A 161 -2.85 -9.98 -15.86
N ALA A 162 -1.84 -10.65 -16.40
CA ALA A 162 -1.09 -10.22 -17.59
C ALA A 162 -0.23 -11.39 -18.11
N ASN A 163 -0.83 -12.17 -19.03
CA ASN A 163 -0.21 -13.14 -19.93
C ASN A 163 0.43 -14.43 -19.34
N GLY A 164 -0.41 -15.37 -18.90
CA GLY A 164 -0.04 -16.80 -18.81
C GLY A 164 -0.21 -17.47 -17.44
N SER A 165 -1.33 -18.19 -17.28
CA SER A 165 -1.56 -19.40 -16.46
C SER A 165 -0.96 -19.53 -15.04
N SER A 166 -1.81 -19.34 -14.01
CA SER A 166 -2.23 -20.36 -13.01
C SER A 166 -2.51 -19.76 -11.62
N VAL A 167 -3.60 -20.25 -11.00
CA VAL A 167 -4.18 -19.84 -9.71
C VAL A 167 -3.54 -20.63 -8.56
N GLY A 168 -3.32 -20.00 -7.38
CA GLY A 168 -3.15 -20.75 -6.13
C GLY A 168 -2.39 -20.07 -4.98
N ALA A 169 -3.13 -19.41 -4.09
CA ALA A 169 -2.88 -19.14 -2.66
C ALA A 169 -1.60 -18.41 -2.19
N PHE A 170 -1.68 -17.08 -2.11
CA PHE A 170 -1.37 -16.32 -0.88
C PHE A 170 -2.24 -15.06 -0.89
N SER A 171 -3.09 -14.90 0.11
CA SER A 171 -3.97 -13.73 0.25
C SER A 171 -3.35 -12.76 1.26
N VAL A 172 -2.91 -11.59 0.82
CA VAL A 172 -3.06 -10.38 1.65
C VAL A 172 -4.13 -9.55 0.97
N ALA A 173 -5.39 -9.89 1.27
CA ALA A 173 -6.49 -9.02 0.93
C ALA A 173 -6.35 -7.76 1.77
N PHE A 174 -5.90 -6.67 1.15
CA PHE A 174 -6.05 -5.33 1.68
C PHE A 174 -7.47 -4.85 1.39
N ASP A 175 -8.44 -5.52 1.99
CA ASP A 175 -9.72 -4.88 2.25
C ASP A 175 -9.51 -4.01 3.49
N ARG A 176 -9.83 -2.72 3.41
CA ARG A 176 -9.70 -1.82 4.57
C ARG A 176 -10.82 -2.04 5.59
N ASP A 177 -11.78 -2.93 5.28
CA ASP A 177 -13.00 -3.20 6.03
C ASP A 177 -13.00 -4.54 6.81
N VAL A 178 -11.85 -5.01 7.32
CA VAL A 178 -11.77 -6.10 8.33
C VAL A 178 -11.07 -5.64 9.60
#